data_AF-A0A8J6Q7D3-F1
#
_entry.id   AF-A0A8J6Q7D3-F1
#
_cell.length_a   1.000
_cell.length_b   1.000
_cell.length_c   1.000
_cell.angle_alpha   90.00
_cell.angle_beta   90.00
_cell.angle_gamma   90.00
#
_symmetry.space_group_name_H-M   'P 1'
#
loop_
_entity.id
_entity.type
_entity.pdbx_description
1 polymer ?
#
loop_
_entity_poly.entity_id
_entity_poly.type
_entity_poly.pdbx_seq_one_letter_code
_entity_poly.pdbx_strand_id
1 'polypeptide(L)'
;DKRVFVVGEDVGVRGGVFRATTGLIEEFGEERVIDAPLAESAIAGVGIGAAMYGMRPIAEMQFADFIMPAVNQIVSEAAKIRYRS
;
A
#
# COMPACT_ATOMS: atom_id res chain seq x y z
N ASP A 1 10.87 5.71 -10.93
CA ASP A 1 11.50 6.06 -9.63
C ASP A 1 11.70 4.76 -8.84
N LYS A 2 12.90 4.47 -8.33
CA LYS A 2 13.20 3.20 -7.62
C LYS A 2 12.55 3.14 -6.22
N ARG A 3 12.08 4.29 -5.70
CA ARG A 3 11.46 4.41 -4.37
C ARG A 3 9.97 4.05 -4.33
N VAL A 4 9.32 3.93 -5.49
CA VAL A 4 7.88 3.69 -5.59
C VAL A 4 7.59 2.20 -5.48
N PHE A 5 6.65 1.72 -4.71
CA PHE A 5 6.25 0.30 -4.77
C PHE A 5 4.78 0.16 -4.47
N VAL A 6 4.16 -0.92 -4.94
CA VAL A 6 2.77 -1.27 -4.64
C VAL A 6 2.75 -2.30 -3.52
N VAL A 7 1.84 -2.11 -2.57
CA VAL A 7 1.52 -3.08 -1.52
C VAL A 7 0.02 -3.15 -1.34
N GLY A 8 -0.53 -4.36 -1.30
CA GLY A 8 -1.98 -4.53 -1.23
C GLY A 8 -2.37 -6.00 -1.31
N GLU A 9 -3.67 -6.25 -1.28
CA GLU A 9 -4.23 -7.60 -1.34
C GLU A 9 -4.30 -8.05 -2.80
N ASP A 10 -3.73 -9.23 -3.10
CA ASP A 10 -3.70 -9.84 -4.43
C ASP A 10 -3.04 -8.98 -5.54
N VAL A 11 -2.31 -7.90 -5.20
CA VAL A 11 -1.71 -6.97 -6.17
C VAL A 11 -0.52 -7.54 -6.94
N GLY A 12 0.12 -8.58 -6.41
CA GLY A 12 1.31 -9.23 -6.96
C GLY A 12 0.97 -10.23 -8.05
N VAL A 13 1.11 -11.53 -7.76
CA VAL A 13 1.02 -12.60 -8.77
C VAL A 13 -0.33 -12.63 -9.49
N ARG A 14 -1.40 -12.29 -8.77
CA ARG A 14 -2.76 -12.27 -9.31
C ARG A 14 -3.05 -11.01 -10.13
N GLY A 15 -2.26 -9.94 -9.96
CA GLY A 15 -2.42 -8.68 -10.68
C GLY A 15 -3.62 -7.84 -10.23
N GLY A 16 -4.09 -8.05 -9.01
CA GLY A 16 -5.24 -7.41 -8.39
C GLY A 16 -6.56 -8.10 -8.77
N VAL A 17 -7.55 -8.02 -7.87
CA VAL A 17 -8.89 -8.61 -8.11
C VAL A 17 -9.57 -8.00 -9.33
N PHE A 18 -9.33 -6.71 -9.59
CA PHE A 18 -9.84 -5.99 -10.76
C PHE A 18 -8.84 -5.92 -11.93
N ARG A 19 -7.73 -6.65 -11.86
CA ARG A 19 -6.64 -6.62 -12.85
C ARG A 19 -5.97 -5.25 -13.01
N ALA A 20 -6.07 -4.37 -12.02
CA ALA A 20 -5.47 -3.03 -12.06
C ALA A 20 -3.94 -3.06 -12.04
N THR A 21 -3.33 -4.09 -11.43
CA THR A 21 -1.87 -4.25 -11.28
C THR A 21 -1.31 -5.41 -12.10
N THR A 22 -2.07 -5.94 -13.07
CA THR A 22 -1.63 -7.03 -13.93
C THR A 22 -0.38 -6.64 -14.74
N GLY A 23 0.63 -7.51 -14.77
CA GLY A 23 1.89 -7.27 -15.50
C GLY A 23 2.95 -6.51 -14.70
N LEU A 24 2.58 -5.90 -13.56
CA LEU A 24 3.52 -5.07 -12.80
C LEU A 24 4.59 -5.90 -12.10
N ILE A 25 4.24 -7.08 -11.61
CA ILE A 25 5.19 -7.96 -10.92
C ILE A 25 6.24 -8.51 -11.90
N GLU A 26 5.86 -8.79 -13.15
CA GLU A 26 6.78 -9.20 -14.21
C GLU A 26 7.70 -8.05 -14.65
N GLU A 27 7.19 -6.82 -14.70
CA GLU A 27 7.97 -5.64 -15.10
C GLU A 27 8.91 -5.15 -13.99
N PHE A 28 8.45 -5.10 -12.74
CA PHE A 28 9.17 -4.45 -11.64
C PHE A 28 9.71 -5.40 -10.58
N GLY A 29 9.30 -6.67 -10.58
CA GLY A 29 9.73 -7.69 -9.63
C GLY A 29 8.98 -7.68 -8.29
N GLU A 30 9.16 -8.76 -7.54
CA GLU A 30 8.49 -9.02 -6.26
C GLU A 30 8.85 -8.00 -5.17
N GLU A 31 10.01 -7.35 -5.26
CA GLU A 31 10.40 -6.29 -4.31
C GLU A 31 9.60 -4.99 -4.51
N ARG A 32 8.91 -4.85 -5.64
CA ARG A 32 8.21 -3.61 -6.04
C ARG A 32 6.70 -3.78 -6.11
N VAL A 33 6.22 -5.02 -6.16
CA VAL A 33 4.80 -5.38 -6.17
C VAL A 33 4.59 -6.46 -5.13
N ILE A 34 4.12 -6.05 -3.96
CA ILE A 34 4.15 -6.86 -2.74
C ILE A 34 2.73 -7.26 -2.36
N ASP A 35 2.46 -8.57 -2.36
CA ASP A 35 1.23 -9.13 -1.82
C ASP A 35 1.23 -9.01 -0.28
N ALA A 36 0.17 -8.43 0.26
CA ALA A 36 -0.05 -8.25 1.69
C ALA A 36 -1.16 -9.19 2.20
N PRO A 37 -1.15 -9.54 3.50
CA PRO A 37 -2.29 -10.21 4.12
C PRO A 37 -3.52 -9.29 4.16
N LEU A 38 -4.71 -9.90 4.31
CA LEU A 38 -5.99 -9.21 4.54
C LEU A 38 -5.97 -8.46 5.89
N ALA A 39 -5.36 -7.28 5.89
CA ALA A 39 -5.12 -6.46 7.06
C ALA A 39 -4.87 -5.01 6.65
N GLU A 40 -5.94 -4.28 6.35
CA GLU A 40 -5.92 -2.94 5.76
C GLU A 40 -5.16 -1.93 6.64
N SER A 41 -5.30 -2.06 7.95
CA SER A 41 -4.55 -1.26 8.91
C SER A 41 -3.03 -1.50 8.84
N ALA A 42 -2.60 -2.74 8.58
CA ALA A 42 -1.19 -3.07 8.40
C ALA A 42 -0.67 -2.56 7.06
N ILE A 43 -1.45 -2.71 5.98
CA ILE A 43 -1.11 -2.18 4.64
C ILE A 43 -0.89 -0.66 4.72
N ALA A 44 -1.83 0.07 5.32
CA ALA A 44 -1.70 1.51 5.51
C ALA A 44 -0.51 1.87 6.42
N GLY A 45 -0.35 1.18 7.55
CA GLY A 45 0.72 1.45 8.51
C GLY A 45 2.13 1.23 7.92
N VAL A 46 2.34 0.12 7.22
CA VAL A 46 3.60 -0.18 6.52
C VAL A 46 3.87 0.87 5.44
N GLY A 47 2.85 1.25 4.67
CA GLY A 47 2.98 2.33 3.69
C GLY A 47 3.40 3.65 4.34
N ILE A 48 2.78 4.04 5.44
CA ILE A 48 3.14 5.28 6.15
C ILE A 48 4.59 5.22 6.65
N GLY A 49 4.99 4.12 7.29
CA GLY A 49 6.36 3.94 7.77
C GLY A 49 7.40 4.00 6.65
N ALA A 50 7.15 3.32 5.53
CA ALA A 50 8.02 3.36 4.36
C ALA A 50 8.08 4.78 3.75
N ALA A 51 6.95 5.49 3.69
CA ALA A 51 6.91 6.87 3.23
C ALA A 51 7.74 7.80 4.12
N MET A 52 7.69 7.62 5.44
CA MET A 52 8.53 8.35 6.39
C MET A 52 10.03 8.07 6.20
N TYR A 53 10.39 6.84 5.82
CA TYR A 53 11.76 6.47 5.47
C TYR A 53 12.24 7.11 4.15
N GLY A 54 11.35 7.72 3.37
CA GLY A 54 11.65 8.35 2.08
C GLY A 54 11.27 7.53 0.86
N MET A 55 10.57 6.40 1.05
CA MET A 55 9.96 5.63 -0.03
C MET A 55 8.65 6.29 -0.50
N ARG A 56 8.05 5.75 -1.57
CA ARG A 56 6.82 6.28 -2.18
C ARG A 56 5.81 5.15 -2.39
N PRO A 57 5.28 4.57 -1.31
CA PRO A 57 4.37 3.44 -1.41
C PRO A 57 3.02 3.84 -2.02
N ILE A 58 2.44 2.89 -2.75
CA ILE A 58 1.06 2.89 -3.24
C ILE A 58 0.37 1.75 -2.50
N ALA A 59 -0.40 2.12 -1.47
CA ALA A 59 -1.17 1.17 -0.66
C ALA A 59 -2.55 0.96 -1.32
N GLU A 60 -2.81 -0.24 -1.83
CA GLU A 60 -4.10 -0.61 -2.43
C GLU A 60 -5.03 -1.22 -1.38
N MET A 61 -6.28 -0.78 -1.39
CA MET A 61 -7.39 -1.43 -0.67
C MET A 61 -8.32 -2.04 -1.72
N GLN A 62 -8.63 -3.32 -1.59
CA GLN A 62 -9.36 -4.06 -2.62
C GLN A 62 -10.77 -3.49 -2.86
N PHE A 63 -11.45 -3.06 -1.79
CA PHE A 63 -12.74 -2.39 -1.84
C PHE A 63 -12.76 -1.19 -0.89
N ALA A 64 -13.50 -0.15 -1.26
CA ALA A 64 -13.68 1.02 -0.39
C ALA A 64 -14.39 0.66 0.93
N ASP A 65 -15.29 -0.33 0.91
CA ASP A 65 -16.01 -0.82 2.09
C ASP A 65 -15.08 -1.38 3.18
N PHE A 66 -13.89 -1.86 2.79
CA PHE A 66 -12.88 -2.41 3.70
C PHE A 66 -11.89 -1.37 4.21
N ILE A 67 -12.07 -0.08 3.90
CA ILE A 67 -11.13 0.96 4.36
C ILE A 67 -11.19 1.19 5.87
N MET A 68 -12.31 0.85 6.53
CA MET A 68 -12.58 1.21 7.93
C MET A 68 -11.48 0.83 8.93
N PRO A 69 -10.84 -0.36 8.87
CA PRO A 69 -9.71 -0.70 9.73
C PRO A 69 -8.47 0.19 9.49
N ALA A 70 -8.27 0.69 8.28
CA ALA A 70 -7.15 1.58 7.92
C ALA A 70 -7.39 3.06 8.26
N VAL A 71 -8.64 3.47 8.51
CA VAL A 71 -8.99 4.89 8.72
C VAL A 71 -8.17 5.54 9.83
N ASN A 72 -7.94 4.83 10.95
CA ASN A 72 -7.11 5.40 12.02
C ASN A 72 -5.67 5.68 11.56
N GLN A 73 -5.06 4.78 10.79
CA GLN A 73 -3.72 4.98 10.24
C GLN A 73 -3.69 6.19 9.28
N ILE A 74 -4.70 6.31 8.42
CA ILE A 74 -4.77 7.40 7.45
C ILE A 74 -4.98 8.76 8.15
N VAL A 75 -5.96 8.85 9.04
CA VAL A 75 -6.41 10.13 9.62
C VAL A 75 -5.54 10.58 10.79
N SER A 76 -5.17 9.66 11.68
CA SER A 76 -4.42 10.00 12.91
C SER A 76 -2.93 10.08 12.64
N GLU A 77 -2.40 9.20 11.79
CA GLU A 77 -0.96 9.11 11.51
C GLU A 77 -0.60 9.85 10.21
N ALA A 78 -1.02 9.34 9.04
CA ALA A 78 -0.56 9.84 7.74
C ALA A 78 -0.87 11.34 7.52
N ALA A 79 -2.12 11.74 7.75
CA ALA A 79 -2.58 13.10 7.47
C ALA A 79 -1.94 14.17 8.37
N LYS A 80 -1.59 13.81 9.60
CA LYS A 80 -1.13 14.76 10.62
C LYS A 80 0.38 14.78 10.79
N ILE A 81 1.08 13.77 10.28
CA ILE A 81 2.49 13.56 10.62
C ILE A 81 3.38 14.78 10.33
N ARG A 82 3.19 15.42 9.17
CA ARG A 82 3.97 16.60 8.76
C ARG A 82 3.71 17.83 9.63
N TYR A 83 2.51 17.94 10.20
CA TYR A 83 2.16 19.06 11.06
C TYR A 83 2.63 18.85 12.50
N ARG A 84 2.66 17.59 12.97
CA ARG A 84 3.09 17.23 14.34
C ARG A 84 4.60 17.02 14.50
N SER A 85 5.39 17.18 13.43
CA SER A 85 6.85 16.96 13.38
C SER A 85 7.63 18.24 13.20
#